data_AF-A0A1Q2CX83-F1
#
_entry.id   AF-A0A1Q2CX83-F1
#
_cell.length_a   1.000
_cell.length_b   1.000
_cell.length_c   1.000
_cell.angle_alpha   90.00
_cell.angle_beta   90.00
_cell.angle_gamma   90.00
#
_symmetry.space_group_name_H-M   'P 1'
#
loop_
_entity.id
_entity.type
_entity.pdbx_description
1 polymer ?
#
loop_
_entity_poly.entity_id
_entity_poly.type
_entity_poly.pdbx_seq_one_letter_code
_entity_poly.pdbx_strand_id
1 'polypeptide(L)'
;MGRAFLKLAANDLFRQRQDPFVVPFRVAVSLEPLPAFVAFEEGVAHGYHGGVFPLTEALDHDWQRVFEQAEGIWLLPYLRRLAEGERVCEFDLVSHYIALHGSAPETFATKG
;
A
#
# COMPACT_ATOMS: atom_id res chain seq x y z
N MET A 1 5.73 18.17 -9.96
CA MET A 1 6.04 16.74 -10.12
C MET A 1 5.12 15.98 -9.18
N GLY A 2 4.42 14.96 -9.66
CA GLY A 2 3.50 14.18 -8.83
C GLY A 2 4.24 13.32 -7.80
N ARG A 3 3.53 12.90 -6.76
CA ARG A 3 4.03 11.99 -5.72
C ARG A 3 4.08 10.56 -6.29
N ALA A 4 5.21 9.87 -6.12
CA ALA A 4 5.36 8.48 -6.52
C ALA A 4 4.92 7.54 -5.39
N PHE A 5 4.21 6.47 -5.76
CA PHE A 5 3.70 5.44 -4.87
C PHE A 5 4.19 4.06 -5.30
N LEU A 6 4.62 3.27 -4.33
CA LEU A 6 4.95 1.86 -4.49
C LEU A 6 3.72 1.03 -4.11
N LYS A 7 3.20 0.22 -5.03
CA LYS A 7 2.13 -0.73 -4.75
C LYS A 7 2.73 -1.93 -3.98
N LEU A 8 2.54 -1.96 -2.67
CA LEU A 8 3.23 -2.89 -1.77
C LEU A 8 2.33 -3.99 -1.22
N ALA A 9 1.01 -3.90 -1.35
CA ALA A 9 0.12 -4.99 -0.99
C ALA A 9 -1.12 -4.98 -1.87
N ALA A 10 -1.55 -6.14 -2.33
CA ALA A 10 -2.88 -6.36 -2.87
C ALA A 10 -3.24 -7.85 -2.90
N ASN A 11 -4.52 -8.16 -2.70
CA ASN A 11 -5.05 -9.54 -2.78
C ASN A 11 -5.30 -10.04 -4.22
N ASP A 12 -4.92 -9.24 -5.21
CA ASP A 12 -5.08 -9.54 -6.63
C ASP A 12 -3.76 -9.64 -7.40
N LEU A 13 -2.60 -9.50 -6.73
CA LEU A 13 -1.27 -9.43 -7.39
C LEU A 13 -0.98 -10.64 -8.30
N PHE A 14 -1.37 -11.83 -7.88
CA PHE A 14 -1.02 -13.10 -8.56
C PHE A 14 -2.24 -13.88 -9.05
N ARG A 15 -3.42 -13.25 -9.09
CA ARG A 15 -4.64 -13.92 -9.51
C ARG A 15 -4.63 -14.16 -11.01
N GLN A 16 -5.10 -15.34 -11.40
CA GLN A 16 -5.33 -15.71 -12.79
C GLN A 16 -6.76 -15.35 -13.21
N ARG A 17 -6.99 -15.18 -14.50
CA ARG A 17 -8.32 -14.88 -15.07
C ARG A 17 -9.41 -15.90 -14.69
N GLN A 18 -9.00 -17.11 -14.32
CA GLN A 18 -9.89 -18.23 -14.00
C GLN A 18 -10.31 -18.26 -12.52
N ASP A 19 -9.60 -17.51 -11.66
CA ASP A 19 -9.86 -17.51 -10.24
C ASP A 19 -11.22 -16.86 -9.93
N PRO A 20 -11.91 -17.28 -8.85
CA PRO A 20 -13.13 -16.63 -8.41
C PRO A 20 -12.93 -15.12 -8.23
N PHE A 21 -13.96 -14.32 -8.52
CA PHE A 21 -13.89 -12.89 -8.27
C PHE A 21 -13.67 -12.61 -6.77
N VAL A 22 -12.74 -11.72 -6.47
CA VAL A 22 -12.58 -11.10 -5.14
C VAL A 22 -12.67 -9.61 -5.29
N VAL A 23 -13.20 -8.95 -4.27
CA VAL A 23 -13.15 -7.49 -4.18
C VAL A 23 -11.68 -7.10 -4.04
N PRO A 24 -11.11 -6.29 -4.95
CA PRO A 24 -9.71 -5.91 -4.88
C PRO A 24 -9.48 -4.93 -3.72
N PHE A 25 -8.45 -5.22 -2.93
CA PHE A 25 -7.92 -4.33 -1.90
C PHE A 25 -6.46 -4.06 -2.21
N ARG A 26 -6.04 -2.80 -2.14
CA ARG A 26 -4.66 -2.41 -2.43
C ARG A 26 -4.15 -1.39 -1.43
N VAL A 27 -2.86 -1.50 -1.11
CA VAL A 27 -2.10 -0.55 -0.32
C VAL A 27 -0.88 -0.13 -1.11
N ALA A 28 -0.71 1.18 -1.26
CA ALA A 28 0.50 1.76 -1.83
C ALA A 28 1.09 2.81 -0.89
N VAL A 29 2.41 2.96 -0.90
CA VAL A 29 3.13 3.87 0.01
C VAL A 29 3.98 4.84 -0.79
N SER A 30 3.93 6.10 -0.42
CA SER A 30 4.84 7.12 -0.90
C SER A 30 5.71 7.60 0.24
N LEU A 31 7.03 7.39 0.10
CA LEU A 31 8.02 7.80 1.09
C LEU A 31 8.51 9.23 0.85
N GLU A 32 8.47 9.70 -0.40
CA GLU A 32 8.99 11.01 -0.81
C GLU A 32 8.03 11.78 -1.72
N PRO A 33 7.99 13.13 -1.61
CA PRO A 33 8.63 13.92 -0.55
C PRO A 33 7.95 13.68 0.81
N LEU A 34 8.65 13.92 1.92
CA LEU A 34 8.01 13.87 3.24
C LEU A 34 6.97 15.00 3.40
N PRO A 35 5.91 14.80 4.20
CA PRO A 35 5.59 13.58 4.95
C PRO A 35 5.18 12.43 4.03
N ALA A 36 5.37 11.19 4.49
CA ALA A 36 4.96 9.99 3.76
C ALA A 36 3.43 9.83 3.78
N PHE A 37 2.90 9.18 2.75
CA PHE A 37 1.46 8.96 2.57
C PHE A 37 1.19 7.50 2.22
N VAL A 38 -0.01 7.04 2.57
CA VAL A 38 -0.52 5.72 2.22
C VAL A 38 -1.75 5.91 1.34
N ALA A 39 -1.78 5.23 0.22
CA ALA A 39 -2.94 5.16 -0.64
C ALA A 39 -3.65 3.82 -0.44
N PHE A 40 -4.97 3.90 -0.23
CA PHE A 40 -5.85 2.73 -0.16
C PHE A 40 -6.78 2.70 -1.36
N GLU A 41 -7.04 1.49 -1.86
CA GLU A 41 -8.06 1.22 -2.86
C GLU A 41 -8.89 0.03 -2.41
N GLU A 42 -10.20 0.21 -2.33
CA GLU A 42 -11.20 -0.83 -2.08
C GLU A 42 -12.23 -0.85 -3.22
N GLY A 43 -12.41 -2.03 -3.81
CA GLY A 43 -13.62 -2.36 -4.54
C GLY A 43 -13.81 -1.62 -5.86
N VAL A 44 -13.02 -2.01 -6.87
CA VAL A 44 -13.09 -1.52 -8.26
C VAL A 44 -14.46 -1.71 -8.94
N ALA A 45 -15.35 -2.53 -8.37
CA ALA A 45 -16.64 -2.89 -8.98
C ALA A 45 -17.90 -2.36 -8.26
N HIS A 46 -17.80 -1.81 -7.04
CA HIS A 46 -18.98 -1.53 -6.18
C HIS A 46 -18.93 -0.16 -5.49
N GLY A 47 -18.57 0.90 -6.22
CA GLY A 47 -18.67 2.27 -5.69
C GLY A 47 -17.44 2.79 -4.93
N TYR A 48 -16.24 2.29 -5.28
CA TYR A 48 -14.91 2.79 -4.93
C TYR A 48 -14.81 3.61 -3.64
N HIS A 49 -14.23 2.99 -2.61
CA HIS A 49 -13.70 3.72 -1.47
C HIS A 49 -12.18 3.65 -1.53
N GLY A 50 -11.54 4.80 -1.48
CA GLY A 50 -10.10 4.89 -1.62
C GLY A 50 -9.66 6.34 -1.49
N GLY A 51 -8.39 6.52 -1.20
CA GLY A 51 -7.86 7.85 -0.94
C GLY A 51 -6.38 7.80 -0.61
N VAL A 52 -5.79 8.98 -0.54
CA VAL A 52 -4.41 9.17 -0.12
C VAL A 52 -4.44 9.85 1.23
N PHE A 53 -3.87 9.18 2.22
CA PHE A 53 -3.96 9.56 3.63
C PHE A 53 -2.57 9.76 4.23
N PRO A 54 -2.41 10.74 5.13
CA PRO A 54 -1.20 10.85 5.92
C PRO A 54 -1.03 9.60 6.80
N LEU A 55 0.22 9.28 7.17
CA LEU A 55 0.52 8.08 7.97
C LEU A 55 -0.32 7.94 9.24
N THR A 56 -0.58 9.04 9.95
CA THR A 56 -1.35 9.02 11.20
C THR A 56 -2.77 8.52 10.99
N GLU A 57 -3.43 8.99 9.92
CA GLU A 57 -4.78 8.54 9.57
C GLU A 57 -4.73 7.12 9.00
N ALA A 58 -3.76 6.80 8.15
CA ALA A 58 -3.60 5.46 7.59
C ALA A 58 -3.33 4.37 8.65
N LEU A 59 -2.84 4.75 9.83
CA LEU A 59 -2.61 3.84 10.96
C LEU A 59 -3.79 3.76 11.93
N ASP A 60 -4.85 4.52 11.72
CA ASP A 60 -6.08 4.41 12.51
C ASP A 60 -6.73 3.03 12.31
N HIS A 61 -7.45 2.57 13.34
CA HIS A 61 -8.07 1.25 13.37
C HIS A 61 -9.04 1.01 12.20
N ASP A 62 -9.64 2.08 11.66
CA ASP A 62 -10.58 2.02 10.54
C ASP A 62 -9.93 1.47 9.25
N TRP A 63 -8.62 1.70 9.07
CA TRP A 63 -7.87 1.24 7.90
C TRP A 63 -7.22 -0.13 8.08
N GLN A 64 -7.19 -0.67 9.30
CA GLN A 64 -6.57 -1.96 9.58
C GLN A 64 -7.16 -3.08 8.71
N ARG A 65 -8.48 -3.05 8.48
CA ARG A 65 -9.17 -4.01 7.60
C ARG A 65 -8.60 -4.00 6.18
N VAL A 66 -8.23 -2.84 5.64
CA VAL A 66 -7.68 -2.76 4.27
C VAL A 66 -6.30 -3.39 4.21
N PHE A 67 -5.45 -3.22 5.24
CA PHE A 67 -4.18 -3.95 5.32
C PHE A 67 -4.38 -5.46 5.39
N GLU A 68 -5.34 -5.93 6.20
CA GLU A 68 -5.63 -7.36 6.31
C GLU A 68 -6.12 -7.93 4.98
N GLN A 69 -7.10 -7.27 4.35
CA GLN A 69 -7.68 -7.72 3.09
C GLN A 69 -6.73 -7.61 1.90
N ALA A 70 -5.79 -6.65 1.92
CA ALA A 70 -4.77 -6.50 0.89
C ALA A 70 -3.54 -7.38 1.12
N GLU A 71 -3.52 -8.21 2.17
CA GLU A 71 -2.35 -9.01 2.61
C GLU A 71 -1.13 -8.13 2.99
N GLY A 72 -1.38 -6.89 3.39
CA GLY A 72 -0.39 -5.85 3.67
C GLY A 72 0.01 -5.68 5.13
N ILE A 73 -0.36 -6.60 6.04
CA ILE A 73 -0.06 -6.48 7.48
C ILE A 73 1.46 -6.35 7.75
N TRP A 74 2.29 -6.92 6.89
CA TRP A 74 3.74 -6.82 6.96
C TRP A 74 4.27 -5.37 6.85
N LEU A 75 3.48 -4.44 6.29
CA LEU A 75 3.83 -3.02 6.18
C LEU A 75 3.73 -2.26 7.50
N LEU A 76 2.83 -2.69 8.40
CA LEU A 76 2.50 -1.92 9.60
C LEU A 76 3.71 -1.57 10.47
N PRO A 77 4.69 -2.46 10.71
CA PRO A 77 5.90 -2.11 11.47
C PRO A 77 6.70 -0.96 10.82
N TYR A 78 6.80 -0.91 9.50
CA TYR A 78 7.51 0.16 8.79
C TYR A 78 6.75 1.48 8.86
N LEU A 79 5.44 1.44 8.66
CA LEU A 79 4.59 2.63 8.69
C LEU A 79 4.56 3.26 10.10
N ARG A 80 4.55 2.45 11.16
CA ARG A 80 4.64 2.92 12.54
C ARG A 80 5.97 3.63 12.82
N ARG A 81 7.09 3.02 12.42
CA ARG A 81 8.42 3.64 12.52
C ARG A 81 8.49 4.98 11.79
N LEU A 82 7.94 5.06 10.58
CA LEU A 82 7.83 6.33 9.84
C LEU A 82 6.97 7.37 10.58
N ALA A 83 5.84 6.96 11.17
CA ALA A 83 4.97 7.85 11.93
C ALA A 83 5.63 8.38 13.22
N GLU A 84 6.53 7.59 13.81
CA GLU A 84 7.37 7.97 14.96
C GLU A 84 8.56 8.87 14.54
N GLY A 85 8.72 9.15 13.24
CA GLY A 85 9.79 10.00 12.71
C GLY A 85 11.09 9.26 12.40
N GLU A 86 11.10 7.93 12.49
CA GLU A 86 12.24 7.16 12.01
C GLU A 86 12.34 7.20 10.48
N ARG A 87 13.57 7.01 9.98
CA ARG A 87 13.80 6.80 8.55
C ARG A 87 13.56 5.35 8.19
N VAL A 88 12.67 5.12 7.23
CA VAL A 88 12.55 3.86 6.50
C VAL A 88 13.00 4.10 5.07
N CYS A 89 13.96 3.31 4.59
CA CYS A 89 14.46 3.42 3.23
C CYS A 89 13.52 2.69 2.26
N GLU A 90 13.33 3.24 1.06
CA GLU A 90 12.62 2.56 -0.03
C GLU A 90 13.21 1.16 -0.30
N PHE A 91 14.54 1.05 -0.25
CA PHE A 91 15.24 -0.22 -0.46
C PHE A 91 14.79 -1.31 0.51
N ASP A 92 14.51 -0.99 1.77
CA ASP A 92 14.11 -1.97 2.78
C ASP A 92 12.71 -2.52 2.49
N LEU A 93 11.78 -1.62 2.12
CA LEU A 93 10.40 -1.98 1.75
C LEU A 93 10.36 -2.79 0.46
N VAL A 94 11.12 -2.39 -0.55
CA VAL A 94 11.22 -3.11 -1.83
C VAL A 94 11.87 -4.48 -1.63
N SER A 95 12.93 -4.58 -0.82
CA SER A 95 13.59 -5.85 -0.53
C SER A 95 12.67 -6.83 0.20
N HIS A 96 11.90 -6.35 1.19
CA HIS A 96 10.91 -7.18 1.87
C HIS A 96 9.78 -7.62 0.91
N TYR A 97 9.25 -6.70 0.09
CA TYR A 97 8.26 -7.04 -0.93
C TYR A 97 8.77 -8.13 -1.88
N ILE A 98 9.99 -8.00 -2.42
CA ILE A 98 10.59 -9.00 -3.30
C ILE A 98 10.73 -10.35 -2.59
N ALA A 99 11.10 -10.37 -1.30
CA ALA A 99 11.20 -11.60 -0.53
C ALA A 99 9.84 -12.32 -0.36
N LEU A 100 8.74 -11.57 -0.26
CA LEU A 100 7.38 -12.10 -0.15
C LEU A 100 6.78 -12.54 -1.49
N HIS A 101 7.11 -11.81 -2.56
CA HIS A 101 6.34 -11.86 -3.81
C HIS A 101 7.17 -12.27 -5.04
N GLY A 102 8.50 -12.35 -4.92
CA GLY A 102 9.41 -12.79 -5.98
C GLY A 102 9.66 -11.77 -7.10
N SER A 103 9.06 -10.59 -7.04
CA SER A 103 9.22 -9.52 -8.03
C SER A 103 9.23 -8.14 -7.36
N ALA A 104 9.70 -7.11 -8.08
CA ALA A 104 9.65 -5.73 -7.59
C ALA A 104 8.22 -5.17 -7.60
N PRO A 105 7.86 -4.27 -6.67
CA PRO A 105 6.54 -3.64 -6.68
C PRO A 105 6.38 -2.72 -7.88
N GLU A 106 5.13 -2.55 -8.33
CA GLU A 106 4.80 -1.54 -9.32
C GLU A 106 4.88 -0.13 -8.72
N THR A 107 5.34 0.83 -9.53
CA THR A 107 5.37 2.24 -9.16
C THR A 107 4.42 3.05 -10.04
N PHE A 108 3.63 3.92 -9.43
CA PHE A 108 2.77 4.85 -10.15
C PHE A 108 2.84 6.26 -9.55
N ALA A 109 2.47 7.26 -10.36
CA ALA A 109 2.39 8.64 -9.91
C ALA A 109 0.93 9.12 -9.93
N THR A 110 0.50 9.81 -8.88
CA THR A 110 -0.79 10.50 -8.89
C THR A 110 -0.65 11.84 -9.58
N LYS A 111 -1.59 12.19 -10.48
CA LYS A 111 -1.69 13.57 -10.98
C LYS A 111 -2.19 14.43 -9.82
N GLY A 112 -1.35 15.37 -9.37
CA GLY A 112 -1.73 16.40 -8.41
C GLY A 112 -2.65 17.43 -9.05
#